data_AF-A0A8D0AQQ6-F1
#
_entry.id   AF-A0A8D0AQQ6-F1
#
_cell.length_a   1.000
_cell.length_b   1.000
_cell.length_c   1.000
_cell.angle_alpha   90.00
_cell.angle_beta   90.00
_cell.angle_gamma   90.00
#
_symmetry.space_group_name_H-M   'P 1'
#
loop_
_entity.id
_entity.type
_entity.pdbx_description
1 polymer ?
#
loop_
_entity_poly.entity_id
_entity_poly.type
_entity_poly.pdbx_seq_one_letter_code
_entity_poly.pdbx_strand_id
1 'polypeptide(L)'
;MPKNARVTLCNGPYESNGVVEHRNFRLQGLQAALTARGHQCVLEDTREWNMVELVVNGEVVFRCNIKQLEFGGDGQLDPVCKEAVNAVENAY
;
A
#
# COMPACT_ATOMS: atom_id res chain seq x y z
N MET A 1 -9.58 -16.05 1.50
CA MET A 1 -9.89 -14.96 0.55
C MET A 1 -10.26 -15.38 -0.87
N PRO A 2 -11.23 -14.68 -1.51
CA PRO A 2 -11.48 -14.82 -2.93
C PRO A 2 -10.26 -14.33 -3.72
N LYS A 3 -9.82 -15.13 -4.69
CA LYS A 3 -8.90 -14.67 -5.74
C LYS A 3 -9.50 -13.37 -6.32
N ASN A 4 -8.70 -12.30 -6.39
CA ASN A 4 -9.09 -10.97 -6.89
C ASN A 4 -9.82 -10.04 -5.89
N ALA A 5 -9.50 -10.08 -4.60
CA ALA A 5 -9.94 -9.04 -3.67
C ALA A 5 -9.48 -7.64 -4.13
N ARG A 6 -10.37 -6.66 -4.05
CA ARG A 6 -10.08 -5.25 -4.37
C ARG A 6 -9.50 -4.57 -3.13
N VAL A 7 -8.26 -4.10 -3.25
CA VAL A 7 -7.49 -3.44 -2.18
C VAL A 7 -7.39 -1.96 -2.53
N THR A 8 -7.97 -1.11 -1.71
CA THR A 8 -7.77 0.33 -1.80
C THR A 8 -6.56 0.71 -0.95
N LEU A 9 -5.57 1.35 -1.57
CA LEU A 9 -4.43 1.96 -0.93
C LEU A 9 -4.72 3.45 -0.75
N CYS A 10 -5.04 3.85 0.48
CA CYS A 10 -5.20 5.24 0.84
C CYS A 10 -3.82 5.83 1.14
N ASN A 11 -3.31 6.73 0.30
CA ASN A 11 -2.00 7.33 0.47
C ASN A 11 -2.05 8.75 1.05
N GLY A 12 -1.22 8.95 2.07
CA GLY A 12 -1.01 10.25 2.68
C GLY A 12 -0.02 11.10 1.89
N PRO A 13 -0.17 12.43 1.87
CA PRO A 13 0.89 13.27 1.36
C PRO A 13 2.08 13.15 2.31
N TYR A 14 3.28 13.13 1.74
CA TYR A 14 4.51 13.03 2.52
C TYR A 14 5.57 13.98 2.00
N GLU A 15 6.40 14.44 2.93
CA GLU A 15 7.50 15.31 2.58
C GLU A 15 8.63 14.51 1.92
N SER A 16 9.01 14.91 0.73
CA SER A 16 10.18 14.40 0.05
C SER A 16 10.87 15.51 -0.74
N ASN A 17 12.13 15.74 -0.39
CA ASN A 17 12.94 16.83 -0.94
C ASN A 17 12.34 18.23 -0.68
N GLY A 18 11.78 18.45 0.51
CA GLY A 18 11.18 19.73 0.92
C GLY A 18 9.80 20.04 0.34
N VAL A 19 9.19 19.10 -0.39
CA VAL A 19 7.84 19.25 -0.98
C VAL A 19 6.94 18.15 -0.41
N VAL A 20 5.78 18.55 0.09
CA VAL A 20 4.74 17.65 0.61
C VAL A 20 3.71 17.42 -0.47
N GLU A 21 3.66 16.21 -1.01
CA GLU A 21 2.73 15.85 -2.09
C GLU A 21 2.36 14.37 -2.02
N HIS A 22 1.22 14.00 -2.60
CA HIS A 22 0.83 12.61 -2.84
C HIS A 22 1.72 12.02 -3.93
N ARG A 23 2.69 11.17 -3.54
CA ARG A 23 3.57 10.51 -4.50
C ARG A 23 3.37 9.00 -4.50
N ASN A 24 3.31 8.45 -5.71
CA ASN A 24 3.06 7.04 -5.93
C ASN A 24 4.34 6.18 -6.00
N PHE A 25 5.53 6.79 -6.05
CA PHE A 25 6.80 6.08 -6.26
C PHE A 25 7.05 4.94 -5.26
N ARG A 26 6.81 5.19 -3.97
CA ARG A 26 6.97 4.17 -2.91
C ARG A 26 5.83 3.14 -2.90
N LEU A 27 4.67 3.50 -3.46
CA LEU A 27 3.50 2.61 -3.54
C LEU A 27 3.58 1.66 -4.73
N GLN A 28 4.47 1.89 -5.70
CA GLN A 28 4.62 1.02 -6.86
C GLN A 28 5.02 -0.39 -6.45
N GLY A 29 5.97 -0.53 -5.51
CA GLY A 29 6.38 -1.84 -4.98
C GLY A 29 5.23 -2.58 -4.31
N LEU A 30 4.46 -1.88 -3.47
CA LEU A 30 3.31 -2.46 -2.79
C LEU A 30 2.21 -2.90 -3.77
N GLN A 31 1.90 -2.06 -4.76
CA GLN A 31 0.94 -2.40 -5.82
C GLN A 31 1.42 -3.59 -6.66
N ALA A 32 2.71 -3.66 -7.00
CA ALA A 32 3.29 -4.78 -7.74
C ALA A 32 3.19 -6.08 -6.93
N ALA A 33 3.52 -6.06 -5.64
CA ALA A 33 3.43 -7.23 -4.76
C ALA A 33 1.98 -7.76 -4.64
N LEU A 34 1.00 -6.87 -4.49
CA LEU A 34 -0.42 -7.23 -4.44
C LEU A 34 -0.93 -7.75 -5.80
N THR A 35 -0.56 -7.08 -6.89
CA THR A 35 -0.94 -7.49 -8.25
C THR A 35 -0.32 -8.83 -8.64
N ALA A 36 0.91 -9.11 -8.21
CA ALA A 36 1.57 -10.40 -8.41
C ALA A 36 0.83 -11.56 -7.72
N ARG A 37 0.10 -11.28 -6.64
CA ARG A 37 -0.82 -12.24 -5.98
C ARG A 37 -2.21 -12.32 -6.63
N GLY A 38 -2.49 -11.47 -7.63
CA GLY A 38 -3.76 -11.41 -8.32
C GLY A 38 -4.79 -10.47 -7.69
N HIS A 39 -4.40 -9.59 -6.77
CA HIS A 39 -5.29 -8.59 -6.19
C HIS A 39 -5.36 -7.32 -7.05
N GLN A 40 -6.51 -6.66 -7.03
CA GLN A 40 -6.69 -5.39 -7.74
C GLN A 40 -6.42 -4.23 -6.79
N CYS A 41 -5.40 -3.43 -7.10
CA CYS A 41 -5.03 -2.26 -6.31
C CYS A 41 -5.73 -1.00 -6.84
N VAL A 42 -6.31 -0.21 -5.95
CA VAL A 42 -6.90 1.11 -6.24
C VAL A 42 -6.20 2.14 -5.37
N LEU A 43 -5.77 3.27 -5.93
CA LEU A 43 -5.15 4.35 -5.15
C LEU A 43 -6.22 5.38 -4.80
N GLU A 44 -6.26 5.79 -3.53
CA GLU A 44 -7.07 6.91 -3.06
C GLU A 44 -6.20 7.88 -2.25
N ASP A 45 -6.43 9.18 -2.42
CA ASP A 45 -5.70 10.20 -1.67
C ASP A 45 -6.35 10.42 -0.30
N THR A 46 -5.58 10.26 0.78
CA THR A 46 -6.01 10.61 2.14
C THR A 46 -5.34 11.90 2.62
N ARG A 47 -5.86 12.46 3.71
CA ARG A 47 -5.28 13.64 4.39
C ARG A 47 -4.29 13.25 5.49
N GLU A 48 -4.24 11.97 5.85
CA GLU A 48 -3.32 11.45 6.88
C GLU A 48 -1.87 11.60 6.44
N TRP A 49 -1.05 12.30 7.23
CA TRP A 49 0.30 12.65 6.82
C TRP A 49 1.28 11.48 6.96
N ASN A 50 2.06 11.21 5.91
CA ASN A 50 3.03 10.11 5.85
C ASN A 50 2.42 8.71 6.12
N MET A 51 1.10 8.55 6.02
CA MET A 51 0.43 7.28 6.33
C MET A 51 -0.06 6.61 5.06
N VAL A 52 -0.03 5.28 5.05
CA VAL A 52 -0.63 4.45 4.01
C VAL A 52 -1.56 3.45 4.69
N GLU A 53 -2.80 3.40 4.25
CA GLU A 53 -3.79 2.45 4.74
C GLU A 53 -4.21 1.52 3.61
N LEU A 54 -4.30 0.23 3.90
CA LEU A 54 -4.87 -0.77 3.00
C LEU A 54 -6.27 -1.10 3.47
N VAL A 55 -7.25 -0.80 2.64
CA VAL A 55 -8.67 -1.07 2.86
C VAL A 55 -9.10 -2.20 1.94
N VAL A 56 -9.67 -3.24 2.51
CA VAL A 56 -10.20 -4.40 1.77
C VAL A 56 -11.65 -4.58 2.17
N ASN A 57 -12.56 -4.62 1.18
CA ASN A 57 -14.01 -4.68 1.42
C ASN A 57 -14.55 -3.58 2.37
N GLY A 58 -13.90 -2.43 2.45
CA GLY A 58 -14.30 -1.32 3.32
C GLY A 58 -13.72 -1.39 4.74
N GLU A 59 -12.92 -2.40 5.07
CA GLU A 59 -12.22 -2.52 6.35
C GLU A 59 -10.72 -2.26 6.19
N VAL A 60 -10.12 -1.50 7.11
CA VAL A 60 -8.68 -1.26 7.11
C VAL A 60 -7.98 -2.49 7.67
N VAL A 61 -7.28 -3.23 6.82
CA VAL A 61 -6.59 -4.47 7.20
C VAL A 61 -5.13 -4.24 7.58
N PHE A 62 -4.53 -3.16 7.08
CA PHE A 62 -3.13 -2.83 7.33
C PHE A 62 -2.92 -1.32 7.28
N ARG A 63 -1.98 -0.83 8.10
CA ARG A 63 -1.56 0.56 8.14
C ARG A 63 -0.05 0.61 8.30
N CYS A 64 0.64 1.41 7.49
CA CYS A 64 2.07 1.65 7.64
C CYS A 64 2.43 3.10 7.32
N ASN A 65 3.63 3.51 7.74
CA ASN A 65 4.16 4.80 7.33
C ASN A 65 4.77 4.67 5.92
N ILE A 66 4.51 5.64 5.04
CA ILE A 66 5.04 5.64 3.66
C ILE A 66 6.57 5.63 3.61
N LYS A 67 7.24 6.14 4.66
CA LYS A 67 8.70 6.13 4.76
C LYS A 67 9.28 4.75 5.07
N GLN A 68 8.46 3.80 5.54
CA GLN A 68 8.88 2.42 5.79
C GLN A 68 8.87 1.57 4.52
N LEU A 69 8.14 1.97 3.48
CA LEU A 69 8.17 1.34 2.17
C LEU A 69 9.48 1.71 1.47
N GLU A 70 10.14 0.77 0.81
CA GLU A 70 11.32 1.05 -0.02
C GLU A 70 10.95 1.81 -1.31
N PHE A 71 11.92 2.52 -1.87
CA PHE A 71 11.67 3.44 -2.99
C PHE A 71 11.74 2.66 -4.32
N GLY A 72 10.61 2.54 -5.00
CA GLY A 72 10.54 1.85 -6.30
C GLY A 72 10.79 0.34 -6.21
N GLY A 73 10.71 -0.33 -7.36
CA GLY A 73 10.86 -1.79 -7.45
C GLY A 73 9.53 -2.54 -7.42
N ASP A 74 9.62 -3.85 -7.23
CA ASP A 74 8.50 -4.80 -7.22
C ASP A 74 8.00 -5.14 -5.81
N GLY A 75 8.58 -4.54 -4.77
CA GLY A 75 8.17 -4.73 -3.37
C GLY A 75 8.36 -6.15 -2.85
N GLN A 76 9.08 -7.03 -3.57
CA GLN A 76 9.25 -8.43 -3.18
C GLN A 76 10.23 -8.62 -2.02
N LEU A 77 11.20 -7.71 -1.88
CA LEU A 77 12.19 -7.74 -0.81
C LEU A 77 11.77 -6.92 0.41
N ASP A 78 10.85 -5.98 0.22
CA ASP A 78 10.27 -5.17 1.29
C ASP A 78 9.57 -6.04 2.34
N PRO A 79 10.01 -6.00 3.61
CA PRO A 79 9.29 -6.68 4.69
C PRO A 79 7.89 -6.10 4.89
N VAL A 80 7.73 -4.78 4.75
CA VAL A 80 6.44 -4.09 4.90
C VAL A 80 5.45 -4.53 3.82
N CYS A 81 5.91 -4.70 2.57
CA CYS A 81 5.06 -5.20 1.49
C CYS A 81 4.62 -6.65 1.75
N LYS A 82 5.51 -7.50 2.26
CA LYS A 82 5.14 -8.87 2.66
C LYS A 82 4.12 -8.87 3.78
N GLU A 83 4.30 -8.04 4.80
CA GLU A 83 3.35 -7.90 5.91
C GLU A 83 2.00 -7.40 5.41
N ALA A 84 1.98 -6.40 4.53
CA ALA A 84 0.77 -5.86 3.94
C ALA A 84 0.03 -6.91 3.09
N VAL A 85 0.74 -7.65 2.23
CA VAL A 85 0.17 -8.75 1.44
C VAL A 85 -0.38 -9.83 2.38
N ASN A 86 0.38 -10.22 3.41
CA ASN A 86 -0.06 -11.22 4.37
C ASN A 86 -1.28 -10.74 5.17
N ALA A 87 -1.34 -9.47 5.56
CA ALA A 87 -2.50 -8.89 6.25
C ALA A 87 -3.73 -8.88 5.35
N VAL A 88 -3.57 -8.57 4.06
CA VAL A 88 -4.64 -8.71 3.06
C VAL A 88 -5.06 -10.18 2.97
N GLU A 89 -4.13 -11.13 2.80
CA GLU A 89 -4.44 -12.57 2.69
C GLU A 89 -5.10 -13.16 3.95
N ASN A 90 -4.76 -12.64 5.14
CA ASN A 90 -5.35 -13.05 6.42
C ASN A 90 -6.68 -12.34 6.72
N ALA A 91 -6.98 -11.23 6.04
CA ALA A 91 -8.26 -10.58 6.19
C ALA A 91 -9.34 -11.43 5.48
N TYR A 92 -9.90 -12.43 6.17
CA TYR A 92 -10.99 -13.34 5.70
C TYR A 92 -10.59 -14.51 4.77
#